data_AF-A0A7R9YQA3-F1
#
_entry.id   AF-A0A7R9YQA3-F1
#
_cell.length_a   1.000
_cell.length_b   1.000
_cell.length_c   1.000
_cell.angle_alpha   90.00
_cell.angle_beta   90.00
_cell.angle_gamma   90.00
#
_symmetry.space_group_name_H-M   'P 1'
#
loop_
_entity.id
_entity.type
_entity.pdbx_description
1 polymer ?
#
loop_
_entity_poly.entity_id
_entity_poly.type
_entity_poly.pdbx_seq_one_letter_code
_entity_poly.pdbx_strand_id
1 'polypeptide(L)'
;AMPEGVSHGASLREVHNLTDRSLHEAVMDTGLVECVRRVYLCKAMGHAGSDPFRAIVIEVLKEKETFRRAEMTDAAQLRKVNVSDTMYNRVVKDMCVSRGHNWMLKSGSETMP
;
A
#
# COMPACT_ATOMS: atom_id res chain seq x y z
N ALA A 1 37.35 -3.58 40.92
CA ALA A 1 36.58 -2.76 39.95
C ALA A 1 37.60 -2.19 38.97
N MET A 2 37.53 -2.39 37.64
CA MET A 2 36.41 -2.35 36.68
C MET A 2 36.63 -3.38 35.55
N PRO A 3 35.60 -3.88 34.82
CA PRO A 3 35.81 -4.63 33.59
C PRO A 3 35.85 -3.72 32.36
N GLU A 4 36.66 -4.14 31.40
CA GLU A 4 36.99 -3.48 30.14
C GLU A 4 35.79 -3.35 29.19
N GLY A 5 35.80 -2.27 28.42
CA GLY A 5 34.70 -1.86 27.56
C GLY A 5 34.47 -2.81 26.39
N VAL A 6 33.23 -3.29 26.28
CA VAL A 6 32.76 -3.97 25.06
C VAL A 6 32.37 -2.90 24.04
N SER A 7 33.15 -2.80 22.97
CA SER A 7 32.84 -1.98 21.79
C SER A 7 31.66 -2.62 21.04
N HIS A 8 30.43 -2.22 21.37
CA HIS A 8 29.26 -2.45 20.54
C HIS A 8 29.11 -1.29 19.56
N GLY A 9 30.09 -1.15 18.67
CA GLY A 9 29.99 -0.24 17.54
C GLY A 9 29.19 -0.89 16.42
N ALA A 10 27.86 -0.96 16.55
CA ALA A 10 27.02 -1.16 15.38
C ALA A 10 27.31 -0.01 14.40
N SER A 11 27.59 -0.33 13.14
CA SER A 11 27.89 0.69 12.13
C SER A 11 26.71 1.65 12.05
N LEU A 12 26.93 2.96 11.93
CA LEU A 12 25.86 3.96 11.76
C LEU A 12 24.89 3.58 10.61
N ARG A 13 25.38 2.86 9.59
CA ARG A 13 24.56 2.31 8.50
C ARG A 13 23.62 1.18 8.95
N GLU A 14 24.01 0.37 9.92
CA GLU A 14 23.16 -0.69 10.48
C GLU A 14 22.10 -0.09 11.41
N VAL A 15 22.45 0.93 12.21
CA VAL A 15 21.51 1.64 13.09
C VAL A 15 20.41 2.35 12.29
N HIS A 16 20.74 2.97 11.16
CA HIS A 16 19.75 3.59 10.27
C HIS A 16 18.84 2.59 9.54
N ASN A 17 19.31 1.38 9.25
CA ASN A 17 18.48 0.33 8.62
C ASN A 17 17.62 -0.45 9.62
N LEU A 18 17.94 -0.36 10.92
CA LEU A 18 17.15 -0.95 12.00
C LEU A 18 15.86 -0.15 12.26
N THR A 19 15.81 1.16 12.01
CA THR A 19 14.60 1.97 12.24
C THR A 19 13.51 1.73 11.20
N ASP A 20 13.86 1.60 9.92
CA ASP A 20 12.89 1.41 8.84
C ASP A 20 12.30 -0.01 8.84
N ARG A 21 13.12 -1.01 9.19
CA ARG A 21 12.68 -2.41 9.25
C ARG A 21 11.74 -2.63 10.42
N SER A 22 12.12 -2.20 11.63
CA SER A 22 11.25 -2.36 12.80
C SER A 22 9.98 -1.55 12.67
N LEU A 23 10.02 -0.38 12.01
CA LEU A 23 8.81 0.37 11.67
C LEU A 23 7.94 -0.40 10.67
N HIS A 24 8.53 -0.96 9.61
CA HIS A 24 7.80 -1.78 8.65
C HIS A 24 7.12 -2.97 9.33
N GLU A 25 7.86 -3.72 10.14
CA GLU A 25 7.35 -4.85 10.93
C GLU A 25 6.19 -4.41 11.83
N ALA A 26 6.36 -3.36 12.63
CA ALA A 26 5.31 -2.86 13.51
C ALA A 26 4.05 -2.39 12.75
N VAL A 27 4.21 -1.77 11.59
CA VAL A 27 3.09 -1.33 10.74
C VAL A 27 2.36 -2.53 10.13
N MET A 28 3.11 -3.52 9.62
CA MET A 28 2.53 -4.73 9.03
C MET A 28 1.84 -5.61 10.09
N ASP A 29 2.38 -5.68 11.31
CA ASP A 29 1.84 -6.45 12.44
C ASP A 29 0.44 -5.97 12.88
N THR A 30 0.05 -4.74 12.54
CA THR A 30 -1.33 -4.27 12.75
C THR A 30 -2.35 -5.11 11.98
N GLY A 31 -1.95 -5.74 10.87
CA GLY A 31 -2.84 -6.45 9.95
C GLY A 31 -3.83 -5.55 9.21
N LEU A 32 -3.75 -4.22 9.40
CA LEU A 32 -4.69 -3.24 8.84
C LEU A 32 -4.26 -2.73 7.46
N VAL A 33 -2.99 -2.90 7.10
CA VAL A 33 -2.40 -2.38 5.87
C VAL A 33 -1.79 -3.49 5.02
N GLU A 34 -1.66 -3.21 3.73
CA GLU A 34 -0.82 -3.96 2.79
C GLU A 34 0.30 -3.05 2.31
N CYS A 35 1.51 -3.58 2.17
CA CYS A 35 2.63 -2.85 1.59
C CYS A 35 2.82 -3.25 0.13
N VAL A 36 2.58 -2.31 -0.78
CA VAL A 36 2.79 -2.49 -2.22
C VAL A 36 3.86 -1.51 -2.68
N ARG A 37 4.99 -2.00 -3.19
CA ARG A 37 6.09 -1.17 -3.72
C ARG A 37 6.52 -0.05 -2.76
N ARG A 38 6.65 -0.36 -1.47
CA ARG A 38 7.00 0.57 -0.37
C ARG A 38 5.94 1.63 -0.05
N VAL A 39 4.70 1.45 -0.49
CA VAL A 39 3.55 2.28 -0.13
C VAL A 39 2.60 1.45 0.71
N TYR A 40 2.21 1.96 1.87
CA TYR A 40 1.25 1.31 2.75
C TYR A 40 -0.17 1.70 2.38
N LEU A 41 -1.03 0.72 2.16
CA LEU A 41 -2.42 0.88 1.78
C LEU A 41 -3.32 0.28 2.85
N CYS A 42 -4.27 1.04 3.39
CA CYS A 42 -5.28 0.48 4.29
C CYS A 42 -6.12 -0.58 3.55
N LYS A 43 -6.33 -1.74 4.18
CA LYS A 43 -7.12 -2.83 3.61
C LYS A 43 -8.61 -2.53 3.60
N ALA A 44 -9.08 -1.77 4.60
CA ALA A 44 -10.47 -1.38 4.78
C ALA A 44 -10.54 0.02 5.39
N MET A 45 -11.62 0.74 5.08
CA MET A 45 -11.92 2.07 5.66
C MET A 45 -13.16 2.05 6.55
N GLY A 46 -13.73 0.88 6.82
CA GLY A 46 -14.99 0.74 7.56
C GLY A 46 -16.22 1.08 6.70
N HIS A 47 -16.09 0.99 5.39
CA HIS A 47 -17.15 1.26 4.42
C HIS A 47 -17.52 -0.04 3.72
N ALA A 48 -18.49 -0.77 4.29
CA ALA A 48 -18.88 -2.10 3.81
C ALA A 48 -19.21 -2.17 2.31
N GLY A 49 -19.71 -1.08 1.71
CA GLY A 49 -19.98 -1.02 0.28
C GLY A 49 -18.74 -0.91 -0.61
N SER A 50 -17.65 -0.28 -0.15
CA SER A 50 -16.46 -0.02 -0.98
C SER A 50 -15.23 -0.83 -0.58
N ASP A 51 -15.18 -1.36 0.64
CA ASP A 51 -14.05 -2.16 1.14
C ASP A 51 -13.80 -3.44 0.31
N PRO A 52 -14.83 -4.18 -0.17
CA PRO A 52 -14.60 -5.30 -1.08
C PRO A 52 -13.91 -4.87 -2.37
N PHE A 53 -14.28 -3.73 -2.95
CA PHE A 53 -13.63 -3.21 -4.16
C PHE A 53 -12.21 -2.73 -3.87
N ARG A 54 -11.96 -2.12 -2.71
CA ARG A 54 -10.62 -1.72 -2.26
C ARG A 54 -9.66 -2.91 -2.20
N ALA A 55 -10.08 -4.02 -1.62
CA ALA A 55 -9.27 -5.24 -1.57
C ALA A 55 -8.87 -5.72 -2.99
N ILE A 56 -9.79 -5.62 -3.95
CA ILE A 56 -9.54 -6.00 -5.36
C ILE A 56 -8.48 -5.09 -5.98
N VAL A 57 -8.58 -3.77 -5.76
CA VAL A 57 -7.60 -2.81 -6.28
C VAL A 57 -6.20 -3.12 -5.72
N ILE A 58 -6.10 -3.44 -4.43
CA ILE A 58 -4.82 -3.78 -3.79
C ILE A 58 -4.20 -5.03 -4.42
N GLU A 59 -4.99 -6.09 -4.64
CA GLU A 59 -4.49 -7.32 -5.28
C GLU A 59 -4.02 -7.08 -6.72
N VAL A 60 -4.76 -6.28 -7.50
CA VAL A 60 -4.30 -5.89 -8.85
C VAL A 60 -3.00 -5.11 -8.80
N LEU A 61 -2.82 -4.21 -7.82
CA LEU A 61 -1.60 -3.40 -7.67
C LEU A 61 -0.37 -4.23 -7.21
N LYS A 62 -0.61 -5.34 -6.48
CA LYS A 62 0.43 -6.31 -6.12
C LYS A 62 0.94 -7.05 -7.35
N GLU A 63 0.06 -7.37 -8.29
CA GLU A 63 0.40 -8.10 -9.52
C GLU A 63 0.92 -7.19 -10.64
N LYS A 64 0.37 -5.97 -10.77
CA LYS A 64 0.59 -5.09 -11.92
C LYS A 64 1.00 -3.69 -11.50
N GLU A 65 1.94 -3.10 -12.25
CA GLU A 65 2.39 -1.72 -12.01
C GLU A 65 1.36 -0.69 -12.45
N THR A 66 0.65 -1.02 -13.51
CA THR A 66 -0.38 -0.19 -14.10
C THR A 66 -1.57 -1.04 -14.50
N PHE A 67 -2.75 -0.44 -14.50
CA PHE A 67 -3.96 -1.09 -14.98
C PHE A 67 -4.90 -0.10 -15.66
N ARG A 68 -5.74 -0.60 -16.55
CA ARG A 68 -6.83 0.14 -17.17
C ARG A 68 -8.12 -0.09 -16.42
N ARG A 69 -9.06 0.84 -16.59
CA ARG A 69 -10.39 0.74 -15.99
C ARG A 69 -11.10 -0.56 -16.35
N ALA A 70 -11.03 -0.99 -17.62
CA ALA A 70 -11.65 -2.23 -18.07
C ALA A 70 -11.16 -3.45 -17.28
N GLU A 71 -9.83 -3.58 -17.11
CA GLU A 71 -9.24 -4.69 -16.35
C GLU A 71 -9.71 -4.70 -14.89
N MET A 72 -9.88 -3.53 -14.29
CA MET A 72 -10.38 -3.41 -12.93
C MET A 72 -11.87 -3.77 -12.82
N THR A 73 -12.67 -3.37 -13.80
CA THR A 73 -14.09 -3.78 -13.89
C THR A 73 -14.21 -5.30 -14.05
N ASP A 74 -13.38 -5.91 -14.90
CA ASP A 74 -13.37 -7.37 -15.09
C ASP A 74 -12.97 -8.10 -13.81
N ALA A 75 -11.94 -7.60 -13.11
CA ALA A 75 -11.49 -8.14 -11.83
C ALA A 75 -12.55 -8.03 -10.72
N ALA A 76 -13.36 -6.96 -10.74
CA ALA A 76 -14.49 -6.77 -9.84
C ALA A 76 -15.65 -7.71 -10.16
N GLN A 77 -15.98 -7.85 -11.45
CA GLN A 77 -17.04 -8.71 -11.94
C GLN A 77 -16.76 -10.18 -11.64
N LEU A 78 -15.51 -10.63 -11.83
CA LEU A 78 -15.08 -12.00 -11.49
C LEU A 78 -15.32 -12.34 -10.01
N ARG A 79 -15.19 -11.34 -9.14
CA ARG A 79 -15.42 -11.46 -7.69
C ARG A 79 -16.83 -11.04 -7.27
N LYS A 80 -17.73 -10.81 -8.23
CA LYS A 80 -19.15 -10.44 -8.03
C LYS A 80 -19.32 -9.16 -7.20
N VAL A 81 -18.38 -8.22 -7.31
CA VAL A 81 -18.47 -6.90 -6.69
C VAL A 81 -19.07 -5.92 -7.69
N ASN A 82 -20.23 -5.37 -7.36
CA ASN A 82 -20.86 -4.35 -8.18
C ASN A 82 -20.20 -2.99 -7.95
N VAL A 83 -19.62 -2.41 -8.99
CA VAL A 83 -18.84 -1.17 -8.90
C VAL A 83 -19.55 -0.06 -9.65
N SER A 84 -20.08 0.91 -8.92
CA SER A 84 -20.57 2.16 -9.52
C SER A 84 -19.41 3.09 -9.89
N ASP A 85 -19.64 4.01 -10.83
CA ASP A 85 -18.64 5.03 -11.20
C ASP A 85 -18.16 5.84 -10.00
N THR A 86 -19.07 6.20 -9.10
CA THR A 86 -18.75 6.93 -7.88
C THR A 86 -17.84 6.12 -6.95
N MET A 87 -18.14 4.83 -6.77
CA MET A 87 -17.31 3.93 -5.97
C MET A 87 -15.94 3.74 -6.61
N TYR A 88 -15.91 3.49 -7.93
CA TYR A 88 -14.66 3.36 -8.68
C TYR A 88 -13.78 4.58 -8.47
N ASN A 89 -14.32 5.77 -8.74
CA ASN A 89 -13.59 7.02 -8.65
C ASN A 89 -13.11 7.28 -7.22
N ARG A 90 -13.93 6.98 -6.21
CA ARG A 90 -13.54 7.16 -4.81
C ARG A 90 -12.37 6.25 -4.44
N VAL A 91 -12.51 4.94 -4.67
CA VAL A 91 -11.51 3.94 -4.23
C VAL A 91 -10.24 4.03 -5.06
N VAL A 92 -10.34 4.15 -6.38
CA VAL A 92 -9.16 4.17 -7.25
C VAL A 92 -8.39 5.48 -7.08
N LYS A 93 -9.04 6.65 -7.03
CA LYS A 93 -8.32 7.93 -6.83
C LYS A 93 -7.74 8.09 -5.43
N ASP A 94 -8.22 7.33 -4.45
CA ASP A 94 -7.63 7.31 -3.11
C ASP A 94 -6.20 6.76 -3.17
N MET A 95 -6.01 5.62 -3.85
CA MET A 95 -4.73 4.89 -3.87
C MET A 95 -3.88 5.14 -5.13
N CYS A 96 -4.50 5.57 -6.22
CA CYS A 96 -3.88 5.63 -7.54
C CYS A 96 -3.88 7.04 -8.12
N VAL A 97 -2.93 7.28 -9.01
CA VAL A 97 -2.86 8.45 -9.89
C VAL A 97 -3.10 8.01 -11.33
N SER A 98 -3.76 8.87 -12.10
CA SER A 98 -3.97 8.63 -13.54
C SER A 98 -2.78 9.14 -14.34
N ARG A 99 -2.29 8.32 -15.28
CA ARG A 99 -1.33 8.70 -16.30
C ARG A 99 -1.89 8.29 -17.67
N GLY A 100 -2.60 9.21 -18.31
CA GLY A 100 -3.32 8.95 -19.55
C GLY A 100 -4.49 8.00 -19.33
N HIS A 101 -4.46 6.83 -19.98
CA HIS A 101 -5.49 5.80 -19.86
C HIS A 101 -5.20 4.73 -18.81
N ASN A 102 -4.07 4.84 -18.11
CA ASN A 102 -3.64 3.88 -17.10
C ASN A 102 -3.69 4.52 -15.71
N TRP A 103 -4.01 3.68 -14.72
CA TRP A 103 -3.89 3.98 -13.31
C TRP A 103 -2.62 3.33 -12.78
N MET A 104 -1.95 4.02 -11.87
CA MET A 104 -0.78 3.52 -11.17
C MET A 104 -0.86 3.90 -9.70
N LEU A 105 -0.23 3.10 -8.84
CA LEU A 105 -0.12 3.39 -7.41
C LEU A 105 0.53 4.78 -7.20
N LYS A 106 -0.04 5.59 -6.30
CA LYS A 106 0.57 6.85 -5.89
C LYS A 106 1.91 6.57 -5.22
N SER A 107 2.93 7.36 -5.56
CA SER A 107 4.18 7.36 -4.80
C SER A 107 4.05 8.21 -3.53
N GLY A 108 4.78 7.87 -2.47
CA GLY A 108 4.81 8.67 -1.23
C GLY A 108 5.34 10.10 -1.42
N SER A 109 6.02 10.37 -2.54
CA SER A 109 6.47 11.72 -2.94
C SER A 109 5.40 12.58 -3.60
N GLU A 110 4.33 11.99 -4.12
CA GLU A 110 3.24 12.71 -4.81
C GLU A 110 2.13 13.19 -3.86
N THR A 111 2.22 12.86 -2.57
CA THR A 111 1.19 13.15 -1.56
C THR A 111 1.47 14.36 -0.65
N MET A 112 2.49 15.18 -0.94
CA MET A 112 2.65 16.48 -0.28
C MET A 112 2.21 17.63 -1.21
N PRO A 113 1.24 18.47 -0.80
CA PRO A 113 1.00 19.75 -1.46
C PRO A 113 2.19 20.71 -1.29
#